data_AF-A0A3S2EF19-F1
#
_entry.id   AF-A0A3S2EF19-F1
#
_cell.length_a   1.000
_cell.length_b   1.000
_cell.length_c   1.000
_cell.angle_alpha   90.00
_cell.angle_beta   90.00
_cell.angle_gamma   90.00
#
_symmetry.space_group_name_H-M   'P 1'
#
loop_
_entity.id
_entity.type
_entity.pdbx_description
1 polymer ?
#
loop_
_entity_poly.entity_id
_entity_poly.type
_entity_poly.pdbx_seq_one_letter_code
_entity_poly.pdbx_strand_id
1 'polypeptide(L)'
;GIDGMELIQEIRQIYDNYDFQTEILVASVRTVNHVKQAALIGADVVTAPPATLKALVNHPLTDKGLAAFLADWAKTGQSIG
;
A
#
# COMPACT_ATOMS: atom_id res chain seq x y z
N GLY A 1 -16.35 5.99 17.89
CA GLY A 1 -15.21 6.87 17.54
C GLY A 1 -15.41 7.36 16.13
N ILE A 2 -14.80 8.49 15.77
CA ILE A 2 -14.80 9.00 14.38
C ILE A 2 -13.90 8.08 13.53
N ASP A 3 -14.31 7.79 12.29
CA ASP A 3 -13.45 7.06 11.35
C ASP A 3 -12.28 7.95 10.93
N GLY A 4 -11.06 7.53 11.25
CA GLY A 4 -9.86 8.30 10.92
C GLY A 4 -9.65 8.48 9.42
N MET A 5 -10.09 7.55 8.58
CA MET A 5 -9.92 7.67 7.12
C MET A 5 -10.91 8.65 6.49
N GLU A 6 -12.13 8.74 7.04
CA GLU A 6 -13.10 9.76 6.63
C GLU A 6 -12.57 11.17 6.90
N LEU A 7 -11.94 11.37 8.06
CA LEU A 7 -11.26 12.63 8.38
C LEU A 7 -10.15 12.99 7.38
N ILE A 8 -9.32 12.01 6.97
CA ILE A 8 -8.28 12.26 5.95
C ILE A 8 -8.91 12.66 4.60
N GLN A 9 -10.03 12.05 4.24
CA GLN A 9 -10.76 12.40 3.01
C GLN A 9 -11.28 13.83 3.03
N GLU A 10 -11.85 14.28 4.15
CA GLU A 10 -12.28 15.67 4.33
C GLU A 10 -11.10 16.65 4.23
N ILE A 11 -9.95 16.32 4.84
CA ILE A 11 -8.74 17.14 4.77
C ILE A 11 -8.25 17.27 3.32
N ARG A 12 -8.20 16.16 2.57
CA ARG A 12 -7.82 16.19 1.15
C ARG A 12 -8.75 17.09 0.34
N GLN A 13 -10.07 16.93 0.53
CA GLN A 13 -11.05 17.77 -0.16
C GLN A 13 -10.86 19.25 0.14
N ILE A 14 -10.58 19.61 1.40
CA ILE A 14 -10.30 21.00 1.79
C ILE A 14 -9.04 21.50 1.07
N TYR A 15 -7.97 20.71 1.04
CA TYR A 15 -6.71 21.14 0.44
C TYR A 15 -6.82 21.33 -1.07
N ASP A 16 -7.56 20.46 -1.74
CA ASP A 16 -7.81 20.57 -3.18
C ASP A 16 -8.70 21.78 -3.52
N ASN A 17 -9.70 22.06 -2.68
CA ASN A 17 -10.61 23.19 -2.89
C ASN A 17 -9.91 24.56 -2.85
N TYR A 18 -8.84 24.67 -2.06
CA TYR A 18 -8.14 25.94 -1.83
C TYR A 18 -6.74 25.96 -2.46
N ASP A 19 -6.43 24.99 -3.32
CA ASP A 19 -5.13 24.86 -4.02
C ASP A 19 -3.92 24.96 -3.06
N PHE A 20 -4.08 24.37 -1.86
CA PHE A 20 -2.98 24.33 -0.91
C PHE A 20 -1.89 23.40 -1.42
N GLN A 21 -0.68 23.92 -1.53
CA GLN A 21 0.51 23.16 -1.91
C GLN A 21 1.07 22.29 -0.77
N THR A 22 0.43 22.33 0.40
CA THR A 22 0.83 21.56 1.57
C THR A 22 0.54 20.08 1.35
N GLU A 23 1.52 19.23 1.63
CA GLU A 23 1.39 17.77 1.50
C GLU A 23 0.70 17.15 2.72
N ILE A 24 -0.16 16.16 2.47
CA ILE A 24 -0.88 15.40 3.48
C ILE A 24 -0.05 14.17 3.88
N LEU A 25 0.47 14.19 5.11
CA LEU A 25 1.15 13.07 5.75
C LEU A 25 0.19 12.32 6.68
N VAL A 26 -0.26 11.15 6.26
CA VAL A 26 -1.12 10.28 7.08
C VAL A 26 -0.27 9.48 8.06
N ALA A 27 -0.52 9.70 9.35
CA ALA A 27 0.15 9.02 10.46
C ALA A 27 -0.76 8.02 11.17
N SER A 28 -0.20 7.26 12.13
CA SER A 28 -0.92 6.23 12.89
C SER A 28 -1.54 5.13 12.00
N VAL A 29 -0.87 4.82 10.89
CA VAL A 29 -1.25 3.72 9.99
C VAL A 29 -0.93 2.39 10.67
N ARG A 30 -1.95 1.54 10.88
CA ARG A 30 -1.82 0.28 11.63
C ARG A 30 -2.09 -0.97 10.78
N THR A 31 -2.76 -0.82 9.65
CA THR A 31 -3.17 -1.94 8.79
C THR A 31 -2.82 -1.65 7.33
N VAL A 32 -2.72 -2.72 6.53
CA VAL A 32 -2.58 -2.61 5.07
C VAL A 32 -3.76 -1.84 4.46
N ASN A 33 -4.96 -1.98 5.02
CA ASN A 33 -6.15 -1.26 4.56
C ASN A 33 -6.04 0.26 4.79
N HIS A 34 -5.48 0.72 5.91
CA HIS A 34 -5.24 2.16 6.11
C HIS A 34 -4.31 2.73 5.03
N VAL A 35 -3.24 2.01 4.66
CA VAL A 35 -2.34 2.44 3.56
C VAL A 35 -3.10 2.54 2.25
N LYS A 36 -3.89 1.51 1.90
CA LYS A 36 -4.71 1.49 0.70
C LYS A 36 -5.71 2.65 0.67
N GLN A 37 -6.41 2.89 1.78
CA GLN A 37 -7.40 3.96 1.89
C GLN A 37 -6.73 5.33 1.77
N ALA A 38 -5.63 5.57 2.46
CA ALA A 38 -4.87 6.82 2.34
C ALA A 38 -4.41 7.07 0.89
N ALA A 39 -3.90 6.05 0.21
CA ALA A 39 -3.51 6.15 -1.19
C ALA A 39 -4.69 6.45 -2.12
N LEU A 40 -5.85 5.81 -1.90
CA LEU A 40 -7.07 6.06 -2.67
C LEU A 40 -7.64 7.47 -2.44
N ILE A 41 -7.50 8.00 -1.22
CA ILE A 41 -7.90 9.36 -0.88
C ILE A 41 -7.01 10.39 -1.61
N GLY A 42 -5.76 10.04 -1.93
CA GLY A 42 -4.79 10.98 -2.50
C GLY A 42 -3.94 11.66 -1.43
N ALA A 43 -3.63 10.94 -0.34
CA ALA A 43 -2.59 11.36 0.59
C ALA A 43 -1.22 11.32 -0.10
N ASP A 44 -0.40 12.33 0.14
CA ASP A 44 0.92 12.48 -0.49
C ASP A 44 1.96 11.55 0.17
N VAL A 45 1.86 11.39 1.50
CA VAL A 45 2.81 10.58 2.28
C VAL A 45 2.08 9.75 3.34
N VAL A 46 2.59 8.54 3.62
CA VAL A 46 2.19 7.74 4.77
C VAL A 46 3.39 7.46 5.66
N THR A 47 3.19 7.52 6.99
CA THR A 47 4.14 6.96 7.96
C THR A 47 3.53 5.76 8.66
N ALA A 48 4.21 4.62 8.57
CA ALA A 48 3.71 3.33 9.03
C ALA A 48 4.82 2.50 9.70
N PRO A 49 4.48 1.62 10.66
CA PRO A 49 5.43 0.69 11.24
C PRO A 49 6.06 -0.23 10.17
N PRO A 50 7.34 -0.65 10.33
CA PRO A 50 7.99 -1.56 9.39
C PRO A 50 7.22 -2.87 9.14
N ALA A 51 6.50 -3.37 10.14
CA ALA A 51 5.66 -4.56 10.00
C ALA A 51 4.50 -4.36 9.00
N THR A 52 3.84 -3.19 9.05
CA THR A 52 2.77 -2.84 8.10
C THR A 52 3.33 -2.70 6.69
N LEU A 53 4.51 -2.08 6.53
CA LEU A 53 5.17 -1.95 5.23
C LEU A 53 5.53 -3.31 4.63
N LYS A 54 6.08 -4.24 5.43
CA LYS A 54 6.36 -5.61 4.98
C LYS A 54 5.08 -6.35 4.58
N ALA A 55 3.99 -6.14 5.31
CA ALA A 55 2.71 -6.77 4.99
C ALA A 55 2.12 -6.29 3.64
N LEU A 56 2.46 -5.08 3.17
CA LEU A 56 1.96 -4.58 1.88
C LEU A 56 2.41 -5.41 0.67
N VAL A 57 3.62 -5.97 0.74
CA VAL A 57 4.23 -6.71 -0.37
C VAL A 57 4.01 -8.22 -0.28
N ASN A 58 3.44 -8.69 0.83
CA ASN A 58 3.23 -10.12 1.07
C ASN A 58 1.82 -10.53 0.63
N HIS A 59 1.72 -11.39 -0.38
CA HIS A 59 0.44 -11.89 -0.86
C HIS A 59 0.48 -13.40 -1.17
N PRO A 60 -0.41 -14.23 -0.58
CA PRO A 60 -0.34 -15.69 -0.72
C PRO A 60 -0.42 -16.20 -2.17
N LEU A 61 -1.13 -15.48 -3.06
CA LEU A 61 -1.18 -15.87 -4.48
C LEU A 61 0.10 -15.50 -5.23
N THR A 62 0.85 -14.49 -4.78
CA THR A 62 2.16 -14.17 -5.36
C THR A 62 3.15 -15.28 -5.04
N ASP A 63 3.18 -15.76 -3.80
CA ASP A 63 4.05 -16.86 -3.39
C ASP A 63 3.72 -18.16 -4.14
N LYS A 64 2.42 -18.48 -4.24
CA LYS A 64 1.95 -19.64 -5.01
C LYS A 64 2.29 -19.52 -6.50
N GLY A 65 2.10 -18.34 -7.08
CA GLY A 65 2.43 -18.06 -8.48
C GLY A 65 3.92 -18.22 -8.76
N LEU A 66 4.77 -17.68 -7.88
CA LEU A 66 6.21 -17.81 -7.99
C LEU A 66 6.66 -19.27 -7.85
N ALA A 67 6.10 -20.02 -6.90
CA ALA A 67 6.42 -21.43 -6.72
C ALA A 67 6.03 -22.26 -7.97
N ALA A 68 4.86 -22.00 -8.54
CA ALA A 68 4.41 -22.65 -9.78
C ALA A 68 5.34 -22.29 -10.96
N PHE A 69 5.67 -21.00 -11.11
CA PHE A 69 6.59 -20.53 -12.14
C PHE A 69 7.96 -21.21 -12.06
N LEU A 70 8.55 -21.30 -10.86
CA LEU A 70 9.84 -21.96 -10.64
C LEU A 70 9.78 -23.46 -10.92
N ALA A 71 8.68 -24.13 -10.56
CA ALA A 71 8.48 -25.54 -10.85
C ALA A 71 8.39 -25.81 -12.36
N ASP A 72 7.70 -24.94 -13.10
CA ASP A 72 7.59 -25.06 -14.56
C ASP A 72 8.92 -24.73 -15.24
N TRP A 73 9.65 -23.73 -14.75
CA TRP A 73 11.00 -23.43 -15.23
C TRP A 73 11.95 -24.62 -15.07
N ALA A 74 11.95 -25.27 -13.90
CA ALA A 74 12.79 -26.44 -13.65
C ALA A 74 12.50 -27.62 -14.61
N LYS A 75 11.24 -27.78 -15.05
CA LYS A 75 10.85 -28.81 -16.02
C LYS A 75 11.42 -28.55 -17.42
N THR A 76 11.78 -27.32 -17.76
CA THR A 76 12.38 -27.00 -19.07
C THR A 76 13.80 -27.53 -19.24
N GLY A 77 14.50 -27.82 -18.13
CA GLY A 77 15.91 -28.23 -18.13
C GLY A 77 16.90 -27.12 -18.55
N GLN A 78 16.43 -25.88 -18.70
CA GLN A 78 17.26 -24.74 -19.11
C GLN A 78 17.92 -24.09 -17.89
N SER A 79 19.18 -23.69 -18.04
CA SER A 79 19.91 -22.89 -17.06
C SER A 79 20.08 -21.47 -17.61
N ILE A 80 19.77 -20.48 -16.78
CA ILE A 80 20.15 -19.09 -17.06
C ILE A 80 21.60 -18.95 -16.60
N GLY A 81 22.49 -18.76 -17.56
CA GLY A 81 23.92 -18.49 -17.32
C GLY A 81 24.18 -17.05 -16.87
#